data_AF-A0A6C0C1F8-F1
#
_entry.id   AF-A0A6C0C1F8-F1
#
_cell.length_a   1.000
_cell.length_b   1.000
_cell.length_c   1.000
_cell.angle_alpha   90.00
_cell.angle_beta   90.00
_cell.angle_gamma   90.00
#
_symmetry.space_group_name_H-M   'P 1'
#
loop_
_entity.id
_entity.type
_entity.pdbx_description
1 polymer ?
#
loop_
_entity_poly.entity_id
_entity_poly.type
_entity_poly.pdbx_seq_one_letter_code
_entity_poly.pdbx_strand_id
1 'polypeptide(L)'
;MNEDNIKKLEVENANIIHQVIEEPKQIEELNLCENIDCHKYPPDWDFEEDTEDTYEGGQWVKCSICVGYFNDDGLGDILFIQEEPNNKSAQCDLCGKDNDIVQMKGTGQFLCGNACDEEE
;
A
#
# COMPACT_ATOMS: atom_id res chain seq x y z
N MET A 1 22.92 -49.57 3.79
CA MET A 1 22.58 -48.43 2.90
C MET A 1 23.87 -47.95 2.29
N ASN A 2 23.95 -47.87 0.97
CA ASN A 2 25.16 -47.48 0.24
C ASN A 2 25.34 -45.95 0.27
N GLU A 3 26.58 -45.47 0.41
CA GLU A 3 26.93 -44.04 0.44
C GLU A 3 26.44 -43.29 -0.81
N ASP A 4 26.35 -43.99 -1.94
CA ASP A 4 25.84 -43.44 -3.20
C ASP A 4 24.35 -43.07 -3.15
N ASN A 5 23.55 -43.79 -2.34
CA ASN A 5 22.12 -43.48 -2.18
C ASN A 5 21.90 -42.26 -1.28
N ILE A 6 22.78 -42.04 -0.30
CA ILE A 6 22.72 -40.88 0.61
C ILE A 6 23.02 -39.60 -0.18
N LYS A 7 24.07 -39.61 -1.01
CA LYS A 7 24.43 -38.47 -1.86
C LYS A 7 23.33 -38.11 -2.86
N LYS A 8 22.61 -39.10 -3.39
CA LYS A 8 21.51 -38.86 -4.33
C LYS A 8 20.29 -38.21 -3.66
N LEU A 9 19.94 -38.67 -2.46
CA LEU A 9 18.88 -38.09 -1.63
C LEU A 9 19.22 -36.64 -1.19
N GLU A 10 20.48 -36.36 -0.87
CA GLU A 10 20.92 -35.01 -0.51
C GLU A 10 20.82 -34.04 -1.69
N VAL A 11 21.17 -34.47 -2.90
CA VAL A 11 21.07 -33.66 -4.13
C VAL A 11 19.61 -33.44 -4.55
N GLU A 12 18.75 -34.46 -4.45
CA GLU A 12 17.31 -34.32 -4.71
C GLU A 12 16.66 -33.37 -3.69
N ASN A 13 16.99 -33.48 -2.40
CA ASN A 13 16.50 -32.57 -1.38
C ASN A 13 17.00 -31.13 -1.57
N ALA A 14 18.26 -30.93 -1.97
CA ALA A 14 18.81 -29.61 -2.26
C ALA A 14 18.15 -28.95 -3.48
N ASN A 15 17.84 -29.73 -4.52
CA ASN A 15 17.13 -29.24 -5.70
C ASN A 15 15.67 -28.92 -5.43
N ILE A 16 14.98 -29.70 -4.58
CA ILE A 16 13.63 -29.37 -4.11
C ILE A 16 13.68 -28.05 -3.34
N ILE A 17 14.62 -27.90 -2.39
CA ILE A 17 14.82 -26.65 -1.64
C ILE A 17 15.09 -25.47 -2.59
N HIS A 18 15.89 -25.65 -3.65
CA HIS A 18 16.14 -24.58 -4.63
C HIS A 18 14.88 -24.20 -5.42
N GLN A 19 14.04 -25.17 -5.80
CA GLN A 19 12.78 -24.93 -6.52
C GLN A 19 11.68 -24.29 -5.66
N VAL A 20 11.73 -24.44 -4.32
CA VAL A 20 10.79 -23.73 -3.42
C VAL A 20 11.31 -22.32 -3.04
N ILE A 21 12.54 -21.96 -3.42
CA ILE A 21 13.18 -20.65 -3.11
C ILE A 21 13.39 -19.80 -4.40
N GLU A 22 12.68 -20.10 -5.48
CA GLU A 22 12.41 -19.12 -6.54
C GLU A 22 10.99 -18.59 -6.27
N GLU A 23 10.74 -17.53 -5.50
CA GLU A 23 11.31 -16.20 -5.58
C GLU A 23 11.58 -15.67 -4.15
N PRO A 24 12.79 -15.22 -3.80
CA PRO A 24 12.87 -14.11 -2.85
C PRO A 24 12.31 -12.90 -3.61
N LYS A 25 10.97 -12.79 -3.71
CA LYS A 25 10.34 -11.50 -3.94
C LYS A 25 10.91 -10.65 -2.82
N GLN A 26 11.81 -9.75 -3.22
CA GLN A 26 12.33 -8.73 -2.36
C GLN A 26 11.10 -8.21 -1.63
N ILE A 27 11.02 -8.43 -0.32
CA ILE A 27 10.05 -7.74 0.51
C ILE A 27 10.61 -6.32 0.50
N GLU A 28 10.49 -5.62 -0.62
CA GLU A 28 10.46 -4.18 -0.63
C GLU A 28 9.35 -3.88 0.37
N GLU A 29 9.72 -3.21 1.45
CA GLU A 29 8.75 -2.69 2.40
C GLU A 29 7.72 -1.93 1.56
N LEU A 30 6.53 -2.54 1.42
CA LEU A 30 5.46 -1.97 0.62
C LEU A 30 5.09 -0.68 1.33
N ASN A 31 5.54 0.44 0.77
CA ASN A 31 5.21 1.76 1.27
C ASN A 31 3.71 1.98 1.02
N LEU A 32 2.89 1.64 2.01
CA LEU A 32 1.45 1.84 2.05
C LEU A 32 1.14 2.94 3.06
N CYS A 33 0.05 3.67 2.84
CA CYS A 33 -0.48 4.55 3.87
C CYS A 33 -0.86 3.74 5.11
N GLU A 34 -0.30 4.12 6.26
CA GLU A 34 -0.43 3.35 7.51
C GLU A 34 -1.60 3.79 8.40
N ASN A 35 -1.92 5.09 8.45
CA ASN A 35 -3.14 5.53 9.14
C ASN A 35 -4.31 5.63 8.14
N ILE A 36 -5.41 4.97 8.51
CA ILE A 36 -6.53 4.66 7.61
C ILE A 36 -6.05 3.77 6.44
N ASP A 37 -5.61 2.56 6.80
CA ASP A 37 -4.96 1.52 5.98
C ASP A 37 -5.22 1.56 4.45
N CYS A 38 -4.14 1.58 3.67
CA CYS A 38 -4.16 1.13 2.28
C CYS A 38 -3.81 -0.34 2.19
N HIS A 39 -4.44 -1.05 1.24
CA HIS A 39 -4.16 -2.46 0.96
C HIS A 39 -3.49 -2.60 -0.41
N LYS A 40 -2.49 -3.46 -0.54
CA LYS A 40 -1.81 -3.66 -1.84
C LYS A 40 -2.78 -4.11 -2.94
N TYR A 41 -3.73 -4.97 -2.58
CA TYR A 41 -4.83 -5.41 -3.42
C TYR A 41 -6.14 -5.28 -2.64
N PRO A 42 -7.22 -4.79 -3.27
CA PRO A 42 -8.57 -4.83 -2.72
C PRO A 42 -9.03 -6.25 -2.35
N PRO A 43 -9.99 -6.40 -1.42
CA PRO A 43 -10.55 -7.71 -1.04
C PRO A 43 -11.24 -8.47 -2.18
N ASP A 44 -11.70 -7.75 -3.20
CA ASP A 44 -12.39 -8.29 -4.39
C ASP A 44 -11.46 -8.43 -5.61
N TRP A 45 -10.14 -8.26 -5.43
CA TRP A 45 -9.16 -8.43 -6.49
C TRP A 45 -9.11 -9.88 -7.00
N ASP A 46 -9.29 -10.06 -8.30
CA ASP A 46 -9.10 -11.32 -9.01
C ASP A 46 -7.67 -11.41 -9.57
N PHE A 47 -6.85 -12.32 -9.06
CA PHE A 47 -5.46 -12.47 -9.51
C PHE A 47 -5.29 -13.04 -10.92
N GLU A 48 -6.33 -13.60 -11.53
CA GLU A 48 -6.30 -14.11 -12.90
C GLU A 48 -6.74 -13.05 -13.91
N GLU A 49 -7.69 -12.19 -13.53
CA GLU A 49 -8.33 -11.22 -14.44
C GLU A 49 -7.88 -9.77 -14.21
N ASP A 50 -7.55 -9.39 -12.97
CA ASP A 50 -7.25 -8.00 -12.62
C ASP A 50 -5.77 -7.66 -12.72
N THR A 51 -5.52 -6.47 -13.26
CA THR A 51 -4.24 -5.78 -13.24
C THR A 51 -4.43 -4.36 -12.74
N GLU A 52 -3.36 -3.66 -12.38
CA GLU A 52 -3.45 -2.29 -11.88
C GLU A 52 -4.12 -1.31 -12.86
N ASP A 53 -4.01 -1.60 -14.16
CA ASP A 53 -4.61 -0.78 -15.21
C ASP A 53 -6.04 -1.21 -15.58
N THR A 54 -6.43 -2.47 -15.28
CA THR A 54 -7.72 -3.05 -15.70
C THR A 54 -8.71 -3.21 -14.56
N TYR A 55 -8.26 -3.09 -13.31
CA TYR A 55 -9.14 -3.19 -12.15
C TYR A 55 -10.12 -2.01 -12.12
N GLU A 56 -11.36 -2.29 -12.51
CA GLU A 56 -12.49 -1.38 -12.40
C GLU A 56 -13.19 -1.62 -11.05
N GLY A 57 -12.51 -1.25 -9.97
CA GLY A 57 -13.07 -1.32 -8.62
C GLY A 57 -14.32 -0.46 -8.46
N GLY A 58 -15.21 -0.88 -7.56
CA GLY A 58 -16.36 -0.08 -7.14
C GLY A 58 -15.97 0.87 -6.01
N GLN A 59 -16.08 0.38 -4.79
CA GLN A 59 -15.76 1.11 -3.57
C GLN A 59 -14.25 1.22 -3.30
N TRP A 60 -13.43 0.35 -3.91
CA TRP A 60 -11.98 0.38 -3.75
C TRP A 60 -11.33 1.18 -4.87
N VAL A 61 -10.56 2.20 -4.49
CA VAL A 61 -9.96 3.15 -5.41
C VAL A 61 -8.45 3.11 -5.28
N LYS A 62 -7.76 3.25 -6.42
CA LYS A 62 -6.29 3.31 -6.43
C LYS A 62 -5.80 4.53 -5.64
N CYS A 63 -4.89 4.31 -4.72
CA CYS A 63 -4.23 5.40 -3.99
C CYS A 63 -3.22 6.11 -4.91
N SER A 64 -3.30 7.44 -4.99
CA SER A 64 -2.35 8.27 -5.74
C SER A 64 -1.03 8.53 -4.97
N ILE A 65 -1.01 8.24 -3.67
CA ILE A 65 0.14 8.49 -2.77
C ILE A 65 1.03 7.25 -2.65
N CYS A 66 0.44 6.06 -2.72
CA CYS A 66 1.11 4.79 -2.44
C CYS A 66 0.72 3.70 -3.44
N VAL A 67 1.37 2.53 -3.38
CA VAL A 67 1.12 1.44 -4.36
C VAL A 67 -0.19 0.67 -4.14
N GLY A 68 -0.95 1.00 -3.09
CA GLY A 68 -2.16 0.29 -2.69
C GLY A 68 -3.46 0.95 -3.15
N TYR A 69 -4.54 0.49 -2.53
CA TYR A 69 -5.91 0.88 -2.75
C TYR A 69 -6.56 1.19 -1.41
N PHE A 70 -7.44 2.18 -1.40
CA PHE A 70 -8.23 2.57 -0.23
C PHE A 70 -9.71 2.32 -0.49
N ASN A 71 -10.47 2.19 0.59
CA ASN A 71 -11.92 2.12 0.55
C ASN A 71 -12.49 3.55 0.52
N ASP A 72 -13.18 3.94 -0.54
CA ASP A 72 -13.89 5.23 -0.67
C ASP A 72 -15.16 5.20 0.19
N ASP A 73 -14.98 5.44 1.50
CA ASP A 73 -16.04 5.54 2.51
C ASP A 73 -16.08 6.91 3.20
N GLY A 74 -15.35 7.90 2.66
CA GLY A 74 -15.18 9.24 3.18
C GLY A 74 -13.97 9.38 4.11
N LEU A 75 -13.80 8.47 5.08
CA LEU A 75 -12.62 8.50 5.97
C LEU A 75 -11.42 7.85 5.28
N GLY A 76 -11.66 6.75 4.56
CA GLY A 76 -10.68 6.00 3.79
C GLY A 76 -9.91 6.84 2.76
N ASP A 77 -10.54 7.89 2.25
CA ASP A 77 -9.98 8.85 1.30
C ASP A 77 -8.89 9.75 1.89
N ILE A 78 -8.74 9.78 3.21
CA ILE A 78 -7.95 10.77 3.93
C ILE A 78 -6.70 10.12 4.53
N LEU A 79 -5.56 10.79 4.40
CA LEU A 79 -4.33 10.50 5.12
C LEU A 79 -4.05 11.62 6.14
N PHE A 80 -3.98 11.27 7.42
CA PHE A 80 -3.65 12.20 8.49
C PHE A 80 -2.13 12.34 8.59
N ILE A 81 -1.56 13.27 7.82
CA ILE A 81 -0.10 13.38 7.66
C ILE A 81 0.62 13.87 8.91
N GLN A 82 -0.07 14.63 9.78
CA GLN A 82 0.52 15.22 11.00
C GLN A 82 0.48 14.27 12.21
N GLU A 83 -0.24 13.16 12.09
CA GLU A 83 -0.35 12.15 13.14
C GLU A 83 0.70 11.05 12.97
N GLU A 84 0.99 10.32 14.05
CA GLU A 84 1.74 9.06 14.00
C GLU A 84 1.02 8.08 13.04
N PRO A 85 1.75 7.29 12.22
CA PRO A 85 3.21 7.21 12.14
C PRO A 85 3.85 8.22 11.16
N ASN A 86 3.03 9.03 10.49
CA ASN A 86 3.52 9.91 9.43
C ASN A 86 4.37 11.07 9.97
N ASN A 87 3.89 11.79 10.99
CA ASN A 87 4.56 12.93 11.63
C ASN A 87 5.17 13.97 10.66
N LYS A 88 4.48 14.24 9.55
CA LYS A 88 4.88 15.21 8.52
C LYS A 88 4.11 16.52 8.69
N SER A 89 4.63 17.59 8.11
CA SER A 89 3.91 18.85 7.93
C SER A 89 3.76 19.17 6.45
N ALA A 90 2.68 19.86 6.10
CA ALA A 90 2.43 20.39 4.76
C ALA A 90 1.63 21.69 4.88
N GLN A 91 1.38 22.34 3.74
CA GLN A 91 0.50 23.50 3.65
C GLN A 91 -0.72 23.13 2.81
N CYS A 92 -1.88 23.68 3.16
CA CYS A 92 -3.09 23.53 2.36
C CYS A 92 -2.88 24.19 0.99
N ASP A 93 -3.16 23.43 -0.06
CA ASP A 93 -3.02 23.87 -1.45
C ASP A 93 -4.00 25.00 -1.83
N LEU A 94 -5.05 25.23 -1.03
CA LEU A 94 -6.08 26.23 -1.30
C LEU A 94 -5.89 27.53 -0.52
N CYS A 95 -5.57 27.45 0.78
CA CYS A 95 -5.52 28.62 1.67
C CYS A 95 -4.14 28.89 2.30
N GLY A 96 -3.18 27.96 2.17
CA GLY A 96 -1.82 28.13 2.67
C GLY A 96 -1.62 27.95 4.18
N LYS A 97 -2.67 27.60 4.94
CA LYS A 97 -2.52 27.18 6.36
C LYS A 97 -1.62 25.95 6.47
N ASP A 98 -0.89 25.81 7.57
CA ASP A 98 0.07 24.72 7.82
C ASP A 98 -0.29 23.84 9.03
N ASN A 99 -1.45 24.10 9.65
CA ASN A 99 -2.03 23.34 10.73
C ASN A 99 -3.30 22.61 10.28
N ASP A 100 -3.61 21.51 10.96
CA ASP A 100 -4.78 20.68 10.65
C ASP A 100 -4.82 20.28 9.17
N ILE A 101 -3.71 19.71 8.68
CA ILE A 101 -3.55 19.34 7.27
C ILE A 101 -3.68 17.85 7.09
N VAL A 102 -4.53 17.46 6.14
CA VAL A 102 -4.69 16.10 5.65
C VAL A 102 -4.27 16.02 4.19
N GLN A 103 -3.94 14.82 3.72
CA GLN A 103 -3.65 14.56 2.31
C GLN A 103 -4.69 13.61 1.72
N MET A 104 -5.31 14.00 0.60
CA MET A 104 -6.32 13.19 -0.07
C MET A 104 -5.68 12.04 -0.82
N LYS A 105 -6.05 10.79 -0.55
CA LYS A 105 -5.47 9.60 -1.19
C LYS A 105 -5.83 9.48 -2.66
N GLY A 106 -7.00 9.96 -3.09
CA GLY A 106 -7.39 9.93 -4.50
C GLY A 106 -6.60 10.89 -5.40
N THR A 107 -6.11 12.02 -4.87
CA THR A 107 -5.48 13.08 -5.68
C THR A 107 -4.07 13.47 -5.24
N GLY A 108 -3.67 13.11 -4.03
CA GLY A 108 -2.42 13.52 -3.39
C GLY A 108 -2.45 14.96 -2.85
N GLN A 109 -3.58 15.66 -2.98
CA GLN A 109 -3.73 17.07 -2.61
C GLN A 109 -3.70 17.27 -1.09
N PHE A 110 -3.07 18.35 -0.63
CA PHE A 110 -3.05 18.75 0.77
C PHE A 110 -4.17 19.74 1.07
N LEU A 111 -5.04 19.41 2.01
CA LEU A 111 -6.22 20.22 2.37
C LEU A 111 -6.32 20.38 3.89
N CYS A 112 -6.99 21.45 4.33
CA CYS A 112 -7.38 21.57 5.73
C CYS A 112 -8.38 20.47 6.11
N GLY A 113 -8.15 19.79 7.22
CA GLY A 113 -9.01 18.75 7.76
C GLY A 113 -10.41 19.28 8.10
N ASN A 114 -10.47 20.50 8.65
CA ASN A 114 -11.73 21.20 8.91
C ASN A 114 -12.13 22.20 7.81
N ALA A 115 -11.80 21.90 6.55
CA ALA A 115 -12.01 22.79 5.41
C ALA A 115 -11.28 24.15 5.50
N CYS A 116 -11.25 24.87 4.39
CA CYS A 116 -10.58 26.18 4.30
C CYS A 116 -11.45 27.31 4.86
N ASP A 117 -12.17 27.05 5.95
CA ASP A 117 -12.96 28.07 6.59
C ASP A 117 -12.01 29.11 7.17
N GLU A 118 -12.29 30.38 6.88
CA GLU A 118 -11.60 31.50 7.52
C GLU A 118 -11.95 31.42 9.01
N GLU A 119 -10.97 31.06 9.84
CA GLU A 119 -11.06 31.43 11.25
C GLU A 119 -10.95 32.96 11.25
N GLU A 120 -12.09 33.63 11.50
CA GLU A 120 -12.21 35.07 11.70
C GLU A 120 -11.25 35.59 12.78
#